data_AF-A0AAV3Q921-F1
#
_entry.id   AF-A0AAV3Q921-F1
#
_cell.length_a   1.000
_cell.length_b   1.000
_cell.length_c   1.000
_cell.angle_alpha   90.00
_cell.angle_beta   90.00
_cell.angle_gamma   90.00
#
_symmetry.space_group_name_H-M   'P 1'
#
loop_
_entity.id
_entity.type
_entity.pdbx_description
1 polymer ?
#
loop_
_entity_poly.entity_id
_entity_poly.type
_entity_poly.pdbx_seq_one_letter_code
_entity_poly.pdbx_strand_id
1 'polypeptide(L)'
;MPPIFEPQECEIEDEEEVMTTTTVDGVLDDLRQPFIDYFQHGRLPNDLKQKVDIRRRAPRFLYYHGTLFRRCFVEILLLCLSTAEAAQAVVEANVKVRGAHHSGAKLHFQIKRMEYYWPTLVKDCLDYARACKPCQYHANFIHHPQNYCIQLRQHGHSMHGDLTW
;
A
#
# COMPACT_ATOMS: atom_id res chain seq x y z
N MET A 1 -10.13 52.47 26.75
CA MET A 1 -10.71 51.41 25.89
C MET A 1 -9.56 50.71 25.20
N PRO A 2 -9.53 49.37 25.26
CA PRO A 2 -10.33 48.59 24.33
C PRO A 2 -11.29 47.60 25.02
N PRO A 3 -12.30 47.11 24.30
CA PRO A 3 -13.34 46.25 24.83
C PRO A 3 -12.93 44.79 24.85
N ILE A 4 -13.39 44.10 25.89
CA ILE A 4 -13.45 42.64 26.02
C ILE A 4 -14.46 42.17 24.96
N PHE A 5 -14.04 41.28 24.06
CA PHE A 5 -14.92 40.69 23.06
C PHE A 5 -14.70 39.17 23.01
N GLU A 6 -15.65 38.46 23.58
CA GLU A 6 -16.04 37.08 23.27
C GLU A 6 -17.56 37.03 23.49
N PRO A 7 -18.32 36.15 22.82
CA PRO A 7 -18.20 35.71 21.42
C PRO A 7 -19.54 35.95 20.70
N GLN A 8 -19.54 36.35 19.43
CA GLN A 8 -20.76 36.32 18.61
C GLN A 8 -20.82 34.99 17.85
N GLU A 9 -21.81 34.19 18.21
CA GLU A 9 -22.33 33.08 17.43
C GLU A 9 -22.67 33.56 16.01
N CYS A 10 -22.03 32.93 15.01
CA CYS A 10 -22.56 32.87 13.66
C CYS A 10 -23.05 31.44 13.45
N GLU A 11 -24.35 31.26 13.62
CA GLU A 11 -25.08 30.13 13.05
C GLU A 11 -25.15 30.28 11.52
N ILE A 12 -25.69 29.22 10.89
CA ILE A 12 -26.23 29.11 9.52
C ILE A 12 -25.19 28.95 8.37
N GLU A 13 -25.28 28.00 7.40
CA GLU A 13 -26.32 27.08 6.91
C GLU A 13 -25.70 25.76 6.39
N ASP A 14 -26.42 24.64 6.61
CA ASP A 14 -26.17 23.37 5.95
C ASP A 14 -26.38 23.51 4.43
N GLU A 15 -25.29 23.59 3.66
CA GLU A 15 -25.34 23.34 2.21
C GLU A 15 -24.93 21.90 1.92
N GLU A 16 -25.92 21.02 2.01
CA GLU A 16 -25.90 19.69 1.43
C GLU A 16 -25.98 19.81 -0.10
N GLU A 17 -24.87 20.19 -0.75
CA GLU A 17 -24.79 20.09 -2.21
C GLU A 17 -24.53 18.62 -2.57
N VAL A 18 -25.64 17.91 -2.82
CA VAL A 18 -25.67 16.59 -3.44
C VAL A 18 -25.01 16.70 -4.83
N MET A 19 -23.69 16.52 -4.87
CA MET A 19 -22.99 16.19 -6.09
C MET A 19 -23.46 14.78 -6.47
N THR A 20 -24.47 14.72 -7.34
CA THR A 20 -24.86 13.52 -8.07
C THR A 20 -23.65 13.03 -8.86
N THR A 21 -22.84 12.19 -8.24
CA THR A 21 -21.83 11.41 -8.93
C THR A 21 -22.57 10.36 -9.73
N THR A 22 -22.82 10.70 -11.00
CA THR A 22 -23.12 9.73 -12.04
C THR A 22 -22.22 8.53 -11.84
N THR A 23 -22.82 7.39 -11.48
CA THR A 23 -22.14 6.13 -11.26
C THR A 23 -21.41 5.75 -12.54
N VAL A 24 -20.12 6.09 -12.61
CA VAL A 24 -19.19 5.35 -13.44
C VAL A 24 -18.97 4.05 -12.68
N ASP A 25 -19.35 2.93 -13.28
CA ASP A 25 -19.00 1.57 -12.86
C ASP A 25 -17.48 1.46 -12.66
N GLY A 26 -17.03 1.88 -11.49
CA GLY A 26 -15.65 2.00 -11.08
C GLY A 26 -15.40 1.17 -9.83
N VAL A 27 -15.97 -0.05 -9.80
CA VAL A 27 -15.41 -1.08 -8.92
C VAL A 27 -13.99 -1.27 -9.41
N LEU A 28 -13.02 -0.76 -8.66
CA LEU A 28 -11.64 -1.20 -8.78
C LEU A 28 -11.68 -2.73 -8.80
N ASP A 29 -11.44 -3.34 -9.96
CA ASP A 29 -11.57 -4.78 -10.16
C ASP A 29 -10.75 -5.50 -9.09
N ASP A 30 -11.42 -5.95 -8.02
CA ASP A 30 -10.77 -6.64 -6.93
C ASP A 30 -10.30 -7.99 -7.48
N LEU A 31 -8.99 -8.09 -7.68
CA LEU A 31 -8.34 -9.24 -8.32
C LEU A 31 -8.58 -10.56 -7.56
N ARG A 32 -9.14 -10.50 -6.35
CA ARG A 32 -9.57 -11.67 -5.56
C ARG A 32 -10.91 -12.23 -6.06
N GLN A 33 -11.81 -11.41 -6.59
CA GLN A 33 -13.18 -11.80 -6.92
C GLN A 33 -13.26 -13.02 -7.84
N PRO A 34 -12.47 -13.14 -8.92
CA PRO A 34 -12.53 -14.33 -9.76
C PRO A 34 -12.14 -15.62 -9.03
N PHE A 35 -11.30 -15.55 -8.00
CA PHE A 35 -10.98 -16.69 -7.16
C PHE A 35 -12.07 -16.95 -6.11
N ILE A 36 -12.62 -15.91 -5.49
CA ILE A 36 -13.73 -16.03 -4.54
C ILE A 36 -14.94 -16.68 -5.21
N ASP A 37 -15.36 -16.18 -6.37
CA ASP A 37 -16.45 -16.75 -7.17
C ASP A 37 -16.21 -18.22 -7.53
N TYR A 38 -14.97 -18.56 -7.87
CA TYR A 38 -14.60 -19.93 -8.19
C TYR A 38 -14.68 -20.85 -6.98
N PHE A 39 -14.19 -20.44 -5.81
CA PHE A 39 -14.20 -21.26 -4.60
C PHE A 39 -15.58 -21.34 -3.94
N GLN A 40 -16.32 -20.24 -3.92
CA GLN A 40 -17.61 -20.14 -3.22
C GLN A 40 -18.77 -20.67 -4.07
N HIS A 41 -18.72 -20.45 -5.39
CA HIS A 41 -19.85 -20.72 -6.28
C HIS A 41 -19.49 -21.65 -7.45
N GLY A 42 -18.22 -22.01 -7.65
CA GLY A 42 -17.77 -22.76 -8.82
C GLY A 42 -17.85 -21.98 -10.13
N ARG A 43 -18.05 -20.65 -10.06
CA ARG A 43 -18.21 -19.78 -11.23
C ARG A 43 -16.86 -19.42 -11.81
N LEU A 44 -16.79 -19.35 -13.13
CA LEU A 44 -15.59 -18.95 -13.87
C LEU A 44 -15.98 -17.92 -14.93
N PRO A 45 -15.08 -16.99 -15.29
CA PRO A 45 -15.30 -16.06 -16.39
C PRO A 45 -15.56 -16.78 -17.72
N ASN A 46 -16.28 -16.10 -18.61
CA ASN A 46 -16.53 -16.58 -19.98
C ASN A 46 -15.24 -16.56 -20.83
N ASP A 47 -14.31 -15.66 -20.53
CA ASP A 47 -13.02 -15.60 -21.21
C ASP A 47 -12.20 -16.87 -20.93
N LEU A 48 -11.84 -17.57 -22.01
CA LEU A 48 -11.14 -18.85 -21.93
C LEU A 48 -9.76 -18.69 -21.27
N LYS A 49 -9.07 -17.58 -21.52
CA LYS A 49 -7.74 -17.32 -20.97
C LYS A 49 -7.79 -17.12 -19.46
N GLN A 50 -8.72 -16.30 -18.97
CA GLN A 50 -8.96 -16.12 -17.54
C GLN A 50 -9.41 -17.42 -16.86
N LYS A 51 -10.32 -18.16 -17.49
CA LYS A 51 -10.79 -19.46 -16.98
C LYS A 51 -9.64 -20.44 -16.76
N VAL A 52 -8.74 -20.56 -17.74
CA VAL A 52 -7.54 -21.41 -17.64
C VAL A 52 -6.58 -20.89 -16.57
N ASP A 53 -6.36 -19.57 -16.48
CA ASP A 53 -5.47 -18.99 -15.47
C ASP A 53 -5.95 -19.25 -14.04
N ILE A 54 -7.24 -19.03 -13.76
CA ILE A 54 -7.85 -19.25 -12.44
C ILE A 54 -7.69 -20.71 -12.05
N ARG A 55 -8.08 -21.66 -12.92
CA ARG A 55 -7.94 -23.10 -12.65
C ARG A 55 -6.50 -23.51 -12.36
N ARG A 56 -5.55 -23.00 -13.15
CA ARG A 56 -4.12 -23.27 -12.97
C ARG A 56 -3.58 -22.74 -11.65
N ARG A 57 -4.07 -21.57 -11.21
CA ARG A 57 -3.57 -20.88 -10.01
C ARG A 57 -4.32 -21.27 -8.74
N ALA A 58 -5.56 -21.74 -8.83
CA ALA A 58 -6.42 -22.08 -7.71
C ALA A 58 -5.76 -22.99 -6.65
N PRO A 59 -4.95 -24.01 -6.99
CA PRO A 59 -4.27 -24.82 -5.96
C PRO A 59 -3.37 -24.02 -5.01
N ARG A 60 -2.92 -22.83 -5.42
CA ARG A 60 -2.11 -21.92 -4.60
C ARG A 60 -2.94 -21.09 -3.62
N PHE A 61 -4.26 -21.24 -3.61
CA PHE A 61 -5.18 -20.47 -2.77
C PHE A 61 -6.06 -21.37 -1.91
N LEU A 62 -6.48 -20.84 -0.77
CA LEU A 62 -7.43 -21.42 0.15
C LEU A 62 -8.51 -20.38 0.43
N TYR A 63 -9.78 -20.78 0.32
CA TYR A 63 -10.90 -19.95 0.75
C TYR A 63 -11.50 -20.56 2.02
N TYR A 64 -11.54 -19.79 3.10
CA TYR A 64 -11.97 -20.26 4.43
C TYR A 64 -12.68 -19.12 5.16
N HIS A 65 -13.90 -19.37 5.66
CA HIS A 65 -14.74 -18.41 6.39
C HIS A 65 -14.79 -17.01 5.75
N GLY A 66 -15.14 -16.93 4.47
CA GLY A 66 -15.28 -15.65 3.77
C GLY A 66 -13.94 -15.02 3.33
N THR A 67 -12.81 -15.63 3.67
CA THR A 67 -11.49 -15.03 3.48
C THR A 67 -10.65 -15.85 2.50
N LEU A 68 -9.98 -15.16 1.57
CA LEU A 68 -9.08 -15.77 0.61
C LEU A 68 -7.63 -15.67 1.10
N PHE A 69 -6.93 -16.80 1.11
CA PHE A 69 -5.53 -16.91 1.49
C PHE A 69 -4.71 -17.47 0.33
N ARG A 70 -3.45 -17.02 0.20
CA ARG A 70 -2.46 -17.63 -0.68
C ARG A 70 -1.56 -18.57 0.13
N ARG A 71 -1.42 -19.80 -0.33
CA ARG A 71 -0.45 -20.78 0.19
C ARG A 71 0.98 -20.36 -0.16
N CYS A 72 1.84 -20.28 0.85
CA CYS A 72 3.28 -20.16 0.70
C CYS A 72 3.97 -21.53 0.85
N PHE A 73 5.22 -21.64 0.39
CA PHE A 73 5.99 -22.90 0.41
C PHE A 73 6.27 -23.43 1.83
N VAL A 74 6.21 -22.55 2.83
CA VAL A 74 6.54 -22.85 4.24
C VAL A 74 5.26 -23.06 5.08
N GLU A 75 4.19 -23.58 4.48
CA GLU A 75 2.86 -23.74 5.10
C GLU A 75 2.19 -22.46 5.64
N ILE A 76 2.83 -21.29 5.46
CA ILE A 76 2.27 -19.99 5.82
C ILE A 76 1.14 -19.63 4.84
N LEU A 77 0.01 -19.18 5.40
CA LEU A 77 -1.11 -18.60 4.67
C LEU A 77 -0.98 -17.08 4.67
N LEU A 78 -0.98 -16.47 3.49
CA LEU A 78 -0.96 -15.02 3.33
C LEU A 78 -2.38 -14.54 3.02
N LEU A 79 -2.91 -13.61 3.82
CA LEU A 79 -4.20 -12.96 3.60
C LEU A 79 -4.18 -12.20 2.26
N CYS A 80 -5.16 -12.48 1.40
CA CYS A 80 -5.32 -11.77 0.15
C CYS A 80 -6.04 -10.44 0.39
N LEU A 81 -5.38 -9.34 0.07
CA LEU A 81 -5.90 -7.99 0.21
C LEU A 81 -6.59 -7.53 -1.07
N SER A 82 -7.65 -6.73 -0.91
CA SER A 82 -8.21 -5.92 -1.98
C SER A 82 -7.22 -4.85 -2.44
N THR A 83 -7.52 -4.19 -3.55
CA THR A 83 -6.70 -3.09 -4.07
C THR A 83 -6.54 -1.94 -3.05
N ALA A 84 -7.60 -1.59 -2.32
CA ALA A 84 -7.56 -0.55 -1.31
C ALA A 84 -6.71 -0.94 -0.09
N GLU A 85 -6.93 -2.15 0.44
CA GLU A 85 -6.15 -2.69 1.57
C GLU A 85 -4.66 -2.86 1.19
N ALA A 86 -4.37 -3.29 -0.05
CA ALA A 86 -3.02 -3.42 -0.56
C ALA A 86 -2.28 -2.07 -0.58
N ALA A 87 -2.94 -1.00 -1.03
CA ALA A 87 -2.35 0.34 -1.03
C ALA A 87 -1.99 0.79 0.41
N GLN A 88 -2.88 0.55 1.36
CA GLN A 88 -2.62 0.85 2.79
C GLN A 88 -1.48 0.00 3.35
N ALA A 89 -1.45 -1.29 3.05
CA ALA A 89 -0.41 -2.21 3.51
C ALA A 89 0.99 -1.82 3.01
N VAL A 90 1.11 -1.26 1.80
CA VAL A 90 2.40 -0.76 1.29
C VAL A 90 2.89 0.43 2.10
N VAL A 91 2.01 1.39 2.41
CA VAL A 91 2.35 2.57 3.22
C VAL A 91 2.76 2.14 4.63
N GLU A 92 1.97 1.27 5.27
CA GLU A 92 2.25 0.75 6.60
C GLU A 92 3.58 -0.02 6.64
N ALA A 93 3.82 -0.90 5.66
CA ALA A 93 5.07 -1.64 5.55
C ALA A 93 6.26 -0.69 5.40
N ASN A 94 6.11 0.38 4.60
CA ASN A 94 7.17 1.37 4.41
C ASN A 94 7.58 2.06 5.72
N VAL A 95 6.62 2.43 6.57
CA VAL A 95 6.89 3.00 7.90
C VAL A 95 7.62 2.00 8.80
N LYS A 96 7.31 0.70 8.68
CA LYS A 96 7.93 -0.37 9.49
C LYS A 96 9.32 -0.78 9.02
N VAL A 97 9.73 -0.46 7.79
CA VAL A 97 11.08 -0.76 7.31
C VAL A 97 12.08 0.15 8.01
N ARG A 98 13.03 -0.44 8.75
CA ARG A 98 14.12 0.30 9.40
C ARG A 98 15.32 0.48 8.45
N GLY A 99 15.94 1.65 8.47
CA GLY A 99 17.23 1.95 7.84
C GLY A 99 17.18 2.86 6.59
N ALA A 100 18.33 3.41 6.19
CA ALA A 100 18.46 4.47 5.18
C ALA A 100 18.09 4.08 3.73
N HIS A 101 17.63 2.85 3.49
CA HIS A 101 17.34 2.33 2.15
C HIS A 101 16.03 1.53 2.19
N HIS A 102 14.93 2.11 1.69
CA HIS A 102 13.64 1.42 1.54
C HIS A 102 13.54 0.88 0.11
N SER A 103 14.20 -0.25 -0.15
CA SER A 103 14.10 -0.90 -1.46
C SER A 103 12.78 -1.65 -1.60
N GLY A 104 12.29 -1.82 -2.83
CA GLY A 104 11.09 -2.62 -3.09
C GLY A 104 11.21 -4.07 -2.59
N ALA A 105 12.43 -4.63 -2.55
CA ALA A 105 12.69 -5.95 -1.97
C ALA A 105 12.44 -5.98 -0.45
N LYS A 106 12.84 -4.93 0.29
CA LYS A 106 12.58 -4.82 1.73
C LYS A 106 11.09 -4.63 2.02
N LEU A 107 10.40 -3.84 1.20
CA LEU A 107 8.94 -3.67 1.31
C LEU A 107 8.21 -4.99 1.08
N HIS A 108 8.54 -5.70 0.00
CA HIS A 108 7.96 -7.01 -0.29
C HIS A 108 8.21 -8.01 0.85
N PHE A 109 9.42 -8.04 1.40
CA PHE A 109 9.74 -8.89 2.56
C PHE A 109 8.92 -8.50 3.79
N GLN A 110 8.77 -7.20 4.07
CA GLN A 110 8.01 -6.70 5.20
C GLN A 110 6.51 -7.01 5.08
N ILE A 111 5.94 -6.86 3.89
CA ILE A 111 4.51 -7.19 3.62
C ILE A 111 4.28 -8.69 3.81
N LYS A 112 5.20 -9.53 3.35
CA LYS A 112 5.14 -10.98 3.62
C LYS A 112 5.21 -11.30 5.11
N ARG A 113 6.01 -10.56 5.88
CA ARG A 113 6.06 -10.70 7.35
C ARG A 113 4.80 -10.23 8.05
N MET A 114 4.05 -9.34 7.42
CA MET A 114 2.69 -8.94 7.84
C MET A 114 1.62 -9.91 7.32
N GLU A 115 2.04 -11.03 6.71
CA GLU A 115 1.17 -12.10 6.24
C GLU A 115 0.19 -11.65 5.15
N TYR A 116 0.57 -10.67 4.33
CA TYR A 116 -0.29 -10.11 3.28
C TYR A 116 0.14 -10.51 1.87
N TYR A 117 -0.83 -10.52 0.95
CA TYR A 117 -0.62 -10.84 -0.46
C TYR A 117 -1.64 -10.17 -1.40
N TRP A 118 -1.19 -9.83 -2.60
CA TRP A 118 -2.03 -9.56 -3.78
C TRP A 118 -1.23 -9.83 -5.06
N PRO A 119 -1.87 -10.02 -6.23
CA PRO A 119 -1.19 -10.47 -7.45
C PRO A 119 -0.05 -9.57 -7.94
N THR A 120 -0.18 -8.25 -7.78
CA THR A 120 0.81 -7.25 -8.21
C THR A 120 1.81 -6.84 -7.13
N LEU A 121 1.79 -7.49 -5.96
CA LEU A 121 2.61 -7.17 -4.78
C LEU A 121 4.06 -6.79 -5.10
N VAL A 122 4.76 -7.61 -5.87
CA VAL A 122 6.17 -7.35 -6.20
C VAL A 122 6.32 -6.09 -7.04
N LYS A 123 5.47 -5.90 -8.05
CA LYS A 123 5.48 -4.72 -8.91
C LYS A 123 5.17 -3.47 -8.09
N ASP A 124 4.13 -3.51 -7.26
CA ASP A 124 3.69 -2.36 -6.48
C ASP A 124 4.76 -1.93 -5.46
N CYS A 125 5.47 -2.88 -4.84
CA CYS A 125 6.62 -2.58 -3.99
C CYS A 125 7.77 -1.90 -4.74
N LEU A 126 8.06 -2.35 -5.97
CA LEU A 126 9.11 -1.78 -6.79
C LEU A 126 8.74 -0.38 -7.27
N ASP A 127 7.51 -0.19 -7.74
CA ASP A 127 7.02 1.08 -8.22
C ASP A 127 6.92 2.11 -7.09
N TYR A 128 6.48 1.69 -5.89
CA TYR A 128 6.49 2.54 -4.70
C TYR A 128 7.91 2.98 -4.33
N ALA A 129 8.87 2.05 -4.27
CA ALA A 129 10.25 2.38 -3.96
C ALA A 129 10.89 3.31 -5.01
N ARG A 130 10.49 3.18 -6.29
CA ARG A 130 10.91 4.10 -7.36
C ARG A 130 10.31 5.49 -7.20
N ALA A 131 9.06 5.62 -6.77
CA ALA A 131 8.41 6.91 -6.57
C ALA A 131 8.90 7.64 -5.31
N CYS A 132 9.49 6.93 -4.35
CA CYS A 132 9.92 7.48 -3.08
C CYS A 132 11.18 8.36 -3.23
N LYS A 133 11.04 9.69 -3.14
CA LYS A 133 12.14 10.68 -3.27
C LYS A 133 13.33 10.40 -2.33
N PRO A 134 13.14 10.11 -1.02
CA PRO A 134 14.25 9.69 -0.16
C PRO A 134 14.99 8.45 -0.67
N CYS A 135 14.26 7.48 -1.22
CA CYS A 135 14.88 6.27 -1.78
C CYS A 135 15.64 6.56 -3.07
N GLN A 136 15.15 7.46 -3.92
CA GLN A 136 15.87 7.91 -5.12
C GLN A 136 17.17 8.64 -4.75
N TYR A 137 17.11 9.55 -3.78
CA TYR A 137 18.29 10.27 -3.31
C TYR A 137 19.38 9.27 -2.89
N HIS A 138 19.05 8.31 -2.03
CA HIS A 138 20.01 7.32 -1.54
C HIS A 138 20.45 6.28 -2.58
N ALA A 139 19.59 5.91 -3.55
CA ALA A 139 19.94 4.98 -4.63
C ALA A 139 21.09 5.52 -5.50
N ASN A 140 21.11 6.84 -5.72
CA ASN A 140 22.17 7.50 -6.48
C ASN A 140 23.55 7.40 -5.80
N PHE A 141 23.61 7.16 -4.48
CA PHE A 141 24.88 7.03 -3.75
C PHE A 141 25.43 5.60 -3.69
N ILE A 142 24.69 4.58 -4.14
CA ILE A 142 25.11 3.17 -4.08
C ILE A 142 26.33 2.90 -5.00
N HIS A 143 26.52 3.73 -6.03
CA HIS A 143 27.67 3.64 -6.95
C HIS A 143 28.89 4.48 -6.52
N HIS A 144 28.81 5.20 -5.40
CA HIS A 144 29.91 6.01 -4.90
C HIS A 144 30.69 5.25 -3.82
N PRO A 145 32.03 5.39 -3.76
CA PRO A 145 32.84 4.75 -2.73
C PRO A 145 32.37 5.18 -1.33
N GLN A 146 32.37 4.22 -0.39
CA GLN A 146 31.81 4.31 0.98
C GLN A 146 32.28 5.56 1.77
N ASN A 147 33.38 6.17 1.36
CA ASN A 147 33.98 7.34 1.98
C ASN A 147 33.14 8.63 1.84
N TYR A 148 32.16 8.68 0.94
CA TYR A 148 31.32 9.88 0.75
C TYR A 148 30.18 10.00 1.78
N CYS A 149 29.67 8.89 2.31
CA CYS A 149 28.56 8.90 3.28
C CYS A 149 28.96 9.39 4.67
N ILE A 150 30.25 9.45 4.99
CA ILE A 150 30.74 9.85 6.33
C ILE A 150 30.81 11.39 6.45
N GLN A 151 31.01 12.13 5.35
CA GLN A 151 31.21 13.59 5.38
C GLN A 151 29.93 14.41 5.60
N LEU A 152 28.75 13.87 5.25
CA LEU A 152 27.46 14.55 5.47
C LEU A 152 26.94 14.42 6.91
N ARG A 153 27.47 13.48 7.71
CA ARG A 153 27.08 13.37 9.13
C ARG A 153 27.73 14.46 10.00
N GLN A 154 28.85 15.04 9.57
CA GLN A 154 29.59 16.05 10.34
C GLN A 154 29.11 17.49 10.10
N HIS A 155 28.40 17.77 8.99
CA HIS A 155 27.98 19.13 8.62
C HIS A 155 26.50 19.44 8.92
N GLY A 156 25.74 18.50 9.53
CA GLY A 156 24.32 18.65 9.85
C GLY A 156 23.99 19.14 11.26
N HIS A 157 24.99 19.44 12.11
CA HIS A 157 24.78 19.94 13.47
C HIS A 157 24.95 21.46 13.56
N SER A 158 24.06 22.20 12.90
CA SER A 158 23.65 23.58 13.20
C SER A 158 22.58 23.89 12.16
N MET A 159 21.29 23.82 12.47
CA MET A 159 20.56 24.90 13.13
C MET A 159 19.48 24.29 14.03
N HIS A 160 19.47 24.69 15.31
CA HIS A 160 18.24 24.70 16.10
C HIS A 160 17.26 25.69 15.46
N GLY A 161 16.01 25.25 15.30
CA GLY A 161 14.90 26.10 14.88
C GLY A 161 13.63 25.28 14.75
N ASP A 162 12.86 25.27 15.83
CA ASP A 162 11.45 24.91 15.98
C ASP A 162 10.68 24.49 14.72
N LEU A 163 10.02 23.33 14.79
CA LEU A 163 8.56 23.21 14.65
C LEU A 163 8.15 21.73 14.83
N THR A 164 7.21 21.55 15.73
CA THR A 164 6.44 20.33 15.97
C THR A 164 5.72 19.87 14.70
N TRP A 165 6.03 18.66 14.22
CA TRP A 165 5.17 17.46 14.15
C TRP A 165 5.93 16.34 13.43
#